data_AF-A0A4Z0IZ28-F1
#
_entry.id   AF-A0A4Z0IZ28-F1
#
_cell.length_a   1.000
_cell.length_b   1.000
_cell.length_c   1.000
_cell.angle_alpha   90.00
_cell.angle_beta   90.00
_cell.angle_gamma   90.00
#
_symmetry.space_group_name_H-M   'P 1'
#
loop_
_entity.id
_entity.type
_entity.pdbx_description
1 polymer ?
#
loop_
_entity_poly.entity_id
_entity_poly.type
_entity_poly.pdbx_seq_one_letter_code
_entity_poly.pdbx_strand_id
1 'polypeptide(L)' 'MATTKTLSQAEIDRLEAQVTAGQRMAGEEETDADRALGRKVLAGELSADEAIAQRLAQIDAKYGITR' A
#
# COMPACT_ATOMS: atom_id res chain seq x y z
N MET A 1 -23.27 -1.02 2.20
CA MET A 1 -22.46 -0.44 3.27
C MET A 1 -21.18 -1.24 3.36
N ALA A 2 -20.04 -0.67 2.93
CA ALA A 2 -18.75 -1.30 3.19
C ALA A 2 -18.52 -1.20 4.70
N THR A 3 -18.61 -2.33 5.40
CA THR A 3 -18.26 -2.41 6.81
C THR A 3 -16.77 -2.13 6.93
N THR A 4 -16.40 -0.88 7.21
CA THR A 4 -15.04 -0.48 7.56
C THR A 4 -14.73 -1.04 8.95
N LYS A 5 -14.52 -2.35 9.04
CA LYS A 5 -14.01 -2.98 10.26
C LYS A 5 -12.53 -2.60 10.33
N THR A 6 -12.20 -1.64 11.18
CA THR A 6 -10.81 -1.28 11.46
C THR A 6 -10.08 -2.56 11.89
N LEU A 7 -9.07 -2.95 11.13
CA LEU A 7 -8.27 -4.13 11.42
C LEU A 7 -7.47 -3.91 12.71
N SER A 8 -7.30 -4.96 13.50
CA SER A 8 -6.38 -4.93 14.62
C SER A 8 -4.93 -4.85 14.13
N GLN A 9 -4.02 -4.35 14.97
CA GLN A 9 -2.60 -4.27 14.60
C GLN A 9 -2.03 -5.62 14.18
N ALA A 10 -2.41 -6.71 14.86
CA ALA A 10 -1.98 -8.06 14.52
C ALA A 10 -2.50 -8.54 13.15
N GLU A 11 -3.72 -8.13 12.77
CA GLU A 11 -4.27 -8.42 11.44
C GLU A 11 -3.55 -7.62 10.34
N ILE A 12 -3.23 -6.34 10.62
CA ILE A 12 -2.45 -5.50 9.71
C ILE A 12 -1.06 -6.12 9.47
N ASP A 13 -0.34 -6.46 10.54
CA ASP A 13 1.01 -7.03 10.45
C ASP A 13 0.99 -8.37 9.68
N ARG A 14 -0.05 -9.19 9.90
CA ARG A 14 -0.23 -10.46 9.17
C ARG A 14 -0.49 -10.24 7.68
N LEU A 15 -1.31 -9.26 7.31
CA LEU A 15 -1.60 -8.96 5.91
C LEU A 15 -0.39 -8.35 5.21
N GLU A 16 0.33 -7.46 5.89
CA GLU A 16 1.59 -6.89 5.39
C GLU A 16 2.61 -7.99 5.09
N ALA A 17 2.79 -8.95 6.01
CA ALA A 17 3.67 -10.10 5.78
C ALA A 17 3.25 -10.96 4.58
N GLN A 18 1.95 -11.14 4.34
CA GLN A 18 1.43 -11.87 3.18
C GLN A 18 1.70 -11.13 1.87
N VAL A 19 1.49 -9.81 1.85
CA VAL A 19 1.78 -8.97 0.67
C VAL A 19 3.27 -9.02 0.35
N THR A 20 4.14 -8.81 1.34
CA THR A 20 5.60 -8.88 1.13
C THR A 20 6.03 -10.26 0.63
N ALA A 21 5.47 -11.34 1.19
CA ALA A 21 5.75 -12.70 0.70
C ALA A 21 5.31 -12.89 -0.75
N GLY A 22 4.11 -12.42 -1.12
CA GLY A 22 3.59 -12.49 -2.48
C GLY A 22 4.47 -11.73 -3.48
N GLN A 23 4.93 -10.53 -3.13
CA GLN A 23 5.85 -9.76 -3.99
C GLN A 23 7.19 -10.47 -4.17
N ARG A 24 7.79 -10.98 -3.09
CA ARG A 24 9.04 -11.76 -3.18
C ARG A 24 8.88 -13.02 -4.04
N MET A 25 7.76 -13.71 -3.93
CA MET A 25 7.45 -14.86 -4.78
C MET A 25 7.31 -14.48 -6.25
N ALA A 26 6.85 -13.26 -6.54
CA ALA A 26 6.81 -12.71 -7.89
C ALA A 26 8.17 -12.21 -8.41
N GLY A 27 9.24 -12.28 -7.60
CA GLY A 27 10.55 -11.73 -7.92
C GLY A 27 10.63 -10.21 -7.79
N GLU A 28 9.63 -9.59 -7.17
CA GLU A 28 9.55 -8.16 -6.92
C GLU A 28 10.00 -7.83 -5.49
N GLU A 29 10.45 -6.60 -5.27
CA GLU A 29 10.79 -6.08 -3.95
C GLU A 29 9.92 -4.87 -3.59
N GLU A 30 9.24 -4.97 -2.46
CA GLU A 30 8.39 -3.90 -1.95
C GLU A 30 9.23 -2.71 -1.51
N THR A 31 8.99 -1.53 -2.09
CA THR A 31 9.63 -0.31 -1.61
C THR A 31 9.02 0.12 -0.28
N ASP A 32 9.82 0.76 0.58
CA ASP A 32 9.33 1.26 1.87
C ASP A 32 8.17 2.27 1.72
N ALA A 33 8.14 3.01 0.60
CA ALA A 33 7.05 3.93 0.29
C ALA A 33 5.73 3.20 0.01
N ASP A 34 5.78 2.07 -0.71
CA ASP A 34 4.62 1.25 -1.02
C ASP A 34 4.10 0.56 0.26
N ARG A 35 5.01 0.05 1.08
CA ARG A 35 4.69 -0.56 2.38
C ARG A 35 3.99 0.44 3.32
N ALA A 36 4.52 1.66 3.42
CA ALA A 36 3.94 2.71 4.26
C ALA A 36 2.52 3.11 3.80
N LEU A 37 2.27 3.18 2.50
CA LEU A 37 0.94 3.44 1.95
C LEU A 37 -0.02 2.26 2.19
N GLY A 38 0.45 1.03 1.97
CA GLY A 38 -0.32 -0.18 2.25
C GLY A 38 -0.78 -0.26 3.70
N ARG A 39 0.09 0.12 4.65
CA ARG A 39 -0.26 0.16 6.08
C ARG A 39 -1.37 1.16 6.40
N LYS A 40 -1.35 2.35 5.78
CA LYS A 40 -2.43 3.35 5.93
C LYS A 40 -3.76 2.84 5.37
N VAL A 41 -3.72 2.10 4.26
CA VAL A 41 -4.92 1.46 3.68
C VAL A 41 -5.48 0.41 4.62
N LEU A 42 -4.63 -0.47 5.16
CA LEU A 42 -5.05 -1.52 6.11
C LEU A 42 -5.58 -0.93 7.44
N ALA A 43 -5.03 0.19 7.88
CA ALA A 43 -5.51 0.94 9.05
C ALA A 43 -6.82 1.71 8.77
N GLY A 44 -7.24 1.87 7.51
CA GLY A 44 -8.39 2.68 7.11
C GLY A 44 -8.13 4.19 7.17
N GLU A 45 -6.88 4.62 7.27
CA GLU A 45 -6.46 6.03 7.22
C GLU A 45 -6.47 6.60 5.79
N LEU A 46 -6.44 5.72 4.78
CA LEU A 46 -6.42 6.06 3.37
C LEU A 46 -7.22 5.02 2.58
N SER A 47 -7.96 5.43 1.55
CA SER A 47 -8.51 4.44 0.61
C SER A 47 -7.41 3.87 -0.29
N ALA A 48 -7.64 2.67 -0.84
CA ALA A 48 -6.71 2.06 -1.79
C ALA A 48 -6.49 2.95 -3.03
N ASP A 49 -7.56 3.57 -3.54
CA ASP A 49 -7.49 4.45 -4.71
C ASP A 49 -6.65 5.71 -4.44
N GLU A 50 -6.81 6.32 -3.26
CA GLU A 50 -5.99 7.47 -2.85
C GLU A 50 -4.52 7.09 -2.66
N ALA A 51 -4.23 5.90 -2.11
CA ALA A 51 -2.88 5.39 -1.97
C ALA A 51 -2.20 5.21 -3.34
N ILE A 52 -2.92 4.62 -4.30
CA ILE A 52 -2.45 4.43 -5.68
C ILE A 52 -2.21 5.79 -6.34
N ALA A 53 -3.16 6.73 -6.23
CA ALA A 53 -3.04 8.06 -6.80
C ALA A 53 -1.82 8.82 -6.24
N GLN A 54 -1.61 8.77 -4.92
CA GLN A 54 -0.43 9.37 -4.29
C GLN A 54 0.86 8.74 -4.79
N ARG A 55 0.90 7.41 -4.91
CA ARG A 55 2.10 6.72 -5.39
C ARG A 55 2.42 7.04 -6.84
N LEU A 56 1.41 7.08 -7.70
CA LEU A 56 1.57 7.48 -9.09
C LEU A 56 2.10 8.91 -9.21
N ALA A 57 1.57 9.86 -8.42
CA ALA A 57 2.07 11.23 -8.40
C ALA A 57 3.54 11.32 -7.94
N GLN A 58 3.96 10.52 -6.96
CA GLN A 58 5.36 10.45 -6.51
C GLN A 58 6.27 9.90 -7.61
N ILE A 59 5.82 8.86 -8.32
CA ILE A 59 6.57 8.28 -9.45
C ILE A 59 6.68 9.30 -10.57
N ASP A 60 5.57 9.93 -10.94
CA ASP A 60 5.54 10.94 -11.99
C ASP A 60 6.48 12.11 -11.67
N ALA A 61 6.47 12.61 -10.43
CA ALA A 61 7.40 13.64 -9.97
C ALA A 61 8.86 13.18 -10.00
N LYS A 62 9.15 11.93 -9.60
CA LYS A 62 10.52 11.38 -9.58
C LYS A 62 11.11 11.23 -10.97
N TYR A 63 10.29 10.90 -11.96
CA TYR A 63 10.72 10.63 -13.34
C TYR A 63 10.40 11.76 -14.32
N GLY A 64 9.82 12.88 -13.86
CA GLY A 64 9.45 14.01 -14.69
C GLY A 64 8.33 13.69 -15.69
N ILE A 65 7.48 12.70 -15.40
CA ILE A 65 6.35 12.33 -16.25
C ILE A 65 5.23 13.34 -16.02
N THR A 66 4.74 13.94 -17.10
CA THR A 66 3.55 14.81 -17.09
C THR A 66 2.45 14.10 -17.87
N ARG A 67 1.30 13.87 -17.24
CA ARG A 67 0.12 13.22 -17.86
C ARG A 67 -1.00 14.22 -18.05
#